data_AF-A0A6P0XZN9-F1
#
_entry.id   AF-A0A6P0XZN9-F1
#
_cell.length_a   1.000
_cell.length_b   1.000
_cell.length_c   1.000
_cell.angle_alpha   90.00
_cell.angle_beta   90.00
_cell.angle_gamma   90.00
#
_symmetry.space_group_name_H-M   'P 1'
#
loop_
_entity.id
_entity.type
_entity.pdbx_description
1 polymer ?
#
loop_
_entity_poly.entity_id
_entity_poly.type
_entity_poly.pdbx_seq_one_letter_code
_entity_poly.pdbx_strand_id
1 'polypeptide(L)'
;IGWAVAQIVRKVVTNLLAATGTDRVGVKFGLAATPGSKSLSWIIGTVVYVLVLIPVAITALNALQIEAISVPAINMLNDVLSILPRIFSAAVILVLAYVAGKYISELVTNILTSIGFDNVFEWLGLPNPRRSATPPGAQTIRTESGQPTILQSDTAFSPKNPSELVGLIVLVAIMLVATLAAVDILAIEALTALVEGIIVIAGKILSGVIVFAVGLFFANLAFRMISSTSRQSRIVAQAARIAIITLVSAMALQQIGVASNIVNLAFGLLLGAVAVAVALAFGLGSRDIAAEQLREWLDSFKRD
;
A
#
# COMPACT_ATOMS: atom_id res chain seq x y z
N ILE A 1 21.62 34.93 -34.48
CA ILE A 1 22.79 34.04 -34.66
C ILE A 1 22.74 32.84 -33.70
N GLY A 2 22.56 33.07 -32.40
CA GLY A 2 22.51 31.99 -31.39
C GLY A 2 21.53 30.84 -31.63
N TRP A 3 20.30 31.17 -32.02
CA TRP A 3 19.27 30.17 -32.32
C TRP A 3 19.68 29.21 -33.46
N ALA A 4 20.35 29.73 -34.50
CA ALA A 4 20.81 28.92 -35.63
C ALA A 4 21.91 27.94 -35.21
N VAL A 5 22.87 28.40 -34.38
CA VAL A 5 23.93 27.53 -33.81
C VAL A 5 23.31 26.41 -32.99
N ALA A 6 22.36 26.71 -32.10
CA ALA A 6 21.69 25.70 -31.29
C ALA A 6 20.96 24.65 -32.16
N GLN A 7 20.26 25.08 -33.22
CA GLN A 7 19.59 24.14 -34.13
C GLN A 7 20.56 23.21 -34.87
N ILE A 8 21.72 23.72 -35.28
CA ILE A 8 22.75 22.92 -35.95
C ILE A 8 23.28 21.87 -34.98
N VAL A 9 23.66 22.28 -33.76
CA VAL A 9 24.16 21.36 -32.72
C VAL A 9 23.13 20.28 -32.43
N ARG A 10 21.85 20.64 -32.29
CA ARG A 10 20.75 19.68 -32.10
C ARG A 10 20.73 18.61 -33.19
N LYS A 11 20.75 19.02 -34.46
CA LYS A 11 20.68 18.08 -35.60
C LYS A 11 21.88 17.15 -35.61
N VAL A 12 23.08 17.69 -35.37
CA VAL A 12 24.33 16.91 -35.32
C VAL A 12 24.26 15.86 -34.20
N VAL A 13 23.92 16.27 -32.98
CA VAL A 13 23.83 15.39 -31.82
C VAL A 13 22.73 14.33 -32.02
N THR A 14 21.56 14.73 -32.51
CA THR A 14 20.45 13.79 -32.75
C THR A 14 20.84 12.72 -33.78
N ASN A 15 21.47 13.13 -34.90
CA ASN A 15 21.92 12.19 -35.92
C ASN A 15 23.03 11.27 -35.41
N LEU A 16 23.98 11.77 -34.63
CA LEU A 16 25.04 10.97 -34.02
C LEU A 16 24.49 9.93 -33.05
N LEU A 17 23.52 10.31 -32.21
CA LEU A 17 22.90 9.40 -31.23
C LEU A 17 22.02 8.34 -31.88
N ALA A 18 21.30 8.71 -32.95
CA ALA A 18 20.52 7.77 -33.75
C ALA A 18 21.44 6.77 -34.47
N ALA A 19 22.54 7.25 -35.06
CA ALA A 19 23.53 6.41 -35.74
C ALA A 19 24.26 5.44 -34.80
N THR A 20 24.48 5.83 -33.55
CA THR A 20 25.13 4.98 -32.52
C THR A 20 24.18 3.96 -31.87
N GLY A 21 22.90 3.96 -32.25
CA GLY A 21 21.94 2.93 -31.81
C GLY A 21 21.35 3.18 -30.41
N THR A 22 21.48 4.39 -29.87
CA THR A 22 20.93 4.79 -28.55
C THR A 22 19.41 4.58 -28.48
N ASP A 23 18.72 4.61 -29.64
CA ASP A 23 17.30 4.34 -29.75
C ASP A 23 16.92 2.90 -29.35
N ARG A 24 17.80 1.91 -29.57
CA ARG A 24 17.55 0.51 -29.21
C ARG A 24 17.51 0.30 -27.70
N VAL A 25 18.26 1.10 -26.96
CA VAL A 25 18.28 1.07 -25.49
C VAL A 25 16.93 1.54 -24.95
N GLY A 26 16.37 2.62 -25.51
CA GLY A 26 15.04 3.11 -25.14
C GLY A 26 13.92 2.08 -25.33
N VAL A 27 14.00 1.25 -26.38
CA VAL A 27 13.04 0.15 -26.62
C VAL A 27 13.09 -0.90 -25.51
N LYS A 28 14.30 -1.28 -25.04
CA LYS A 28 14.47 -2.26 -23.96
C LYS A 28 13.92 -1.76 -22.61
N PHE A 29 13.90 -0.45 -22.41
CA PHE A 29 13.32 0.20 -21.23
C PHE A 29 11.82 0.53 -21.40
N GLY A 30 11.17 0.07 -22.47
CA GLY A 30 9.72 0.23 -22.70
C GLY A 30 9.29 1.64 -23.16
N LEU A 31 10.23 2.57 -23.38
CA LEU A 31 9.93 3.96 -23.75
C LEU A 31 9.37 4.12 -25.18
N ALA A 32 9.60 3.12 -26.04
CA ALA A 32 9.16 3.12 -27.44
C ALA A 32 7.85 2.37 -27.69
N ALA A 33 7.22 1.79 -26.65
CA ALA A 33 6.03 0.96 -26.80
C ALA A 33 4.73 1.76 -26.99
N THR A 34 4.78 3.09 -26.82
CA THR A 34 3.61 3.96 -26.98
C THR A 34 3.60 4.60 -28.37
N PRO A 35 2.56 4.40 -29.20
CA PRO A 35 2.44 5.07 -30.48
C PRO A 35 2.56 6.60 -30.31
N GLY A 36 3.59 7.20 -30.93
CA GLY A 36 3.89 8.64 -30.81
C GLY A 36 4.98 9.02 -29.81
N SER A 37 5.59 8.05 -29.10
CA SER A 37 6.76 8.32 -28.26
C SER A 37 7.93 8.79 -29.12
N LYS A 38 8.45 9.98 -28.84
CA LYS A 38 9.65 10.52 -29.53
C LYS A 38 10.88 9.70 -29.13
N SER A 39 11.77 9.43 -30.08
CA SER A 39 12.97 8.62 -29.84
C SER A 39 13.87 9.24 -28.76
N LEU A 40 14.61 8.39 -28.03
CA LEU A 40 15.51 8.83 -26.96
C LEU A 40 16.57 9.81 -27.51
N SER A 41 17.05 9.58 -28.73
CA SER A 41 17.96 10.47 -29.44
C SER A 41 17.36 11.87 -29.66
N TRP A 42 16.05 11.96 -29.95
CA TRP A 42 15.37 13.25 -30.09
C TRP A 42 15.24 14.01 -28.77
N ILE A 43 14.95 13.29 -27.67
CA ILE A 43 14.84 13.88 -26.33
C ILE A 43 16.21 14.45 -25.93
N ILE A 44 17.27 13.64 -26.04
CA ILE A 44 18.63 14.07 -25.71
C ILE A 44 19.07 15.23 -26.61
N GLY A 45 18.81 15.16 -27.91
CA GLY A 45 19.10 16.26 -28.83
C GLY A 45 18.37 17.56 -28.44
N THR A 46 17.15 17.45 -27.94
CA THR A 46 16.37 18.62 -27.46
C THR A 46 16.92 19.17 -26.15
N VAL A 47 17.36 18.32 -25.22
CA VAL A 47 18.05 18.76 -23.99
C VAL A 47 19.34 19.52 -24.34
N VAL A 48 20.14 18.99 -25.27
CA VAL A 48 21.37 19.66 -25.72
C VAL A 48 21.07 20.97 -26.45
N TYR A 49 20.02 21.02 -27.28
CA TYR A 49 19.56 22.26 -27.90
C TYR A 49 19.25 23.34 -26.86
N VAL A 50 18.50 22.98 -25.81
CA VAL A 50 18.12 23.90 -24.73
C VAL A 50 19.35 24.35 -23.96
N LEU A 51 20.27 23.44 -23.62
CA LEU A 51 21.53 23.76 -22.94
C LEU A 51 22.43 24.72 -23.72
N VAL A 52 22.41 24.68 -25.06
CA VAL A 52 23.19 25.62 -25.89
C VAL A 52 22.44 26.93 -26.11
N LEU A 53 21.12 26.87 -26.31
CA LEU A 53 20.32 28.05 -26.60
C LEU A 53 20.24 29.01 -25.41
N ILE A 54 20.11 28.45 -24.20
CA ILE A 54 19.92 29.24 -22.99
C ILE A 54 21.10 30.20 -22.71
N PRO A 55 22.38 29.76 -22.65
CA PRO A 55 23.50 30.68 -22.46
C PRO A 55 23.55 31.77 -23.52
N VAL A 56 23.27 31.40 -24.78
CA VAL A 56 23.29 32.37 -25.87
C VAL A 56 22.16 33.39 -25.73
N ALA A 57 20.98 32.97 -25.31
CA ALA A 57 19.88 33.88 -25.00
C ALA A 57 20.26 34.85 -23.86
N ILE A 58 20.90 34.36 -22.79
CA ILE A 58 21.38 35.19 -21.68
C ILE A 58 22.42 36.21 -22.16
N THR A 59 23.39 35.80 -22.99
CA THR A 59 24.39 36.75 -23.53
C THR A 59 23.75 37.84 -24.39
N ALA A 60 22.67 37.51 -25.11
CA ALA A 60 21.92 38.48 -25.91
C ALA A 60 21.08 39.43 -25.04
N LEU A 61 20.40 38.92 -24.01
CA LEU A 61 19.65 39.71 -23.03
C LEU A 61 20.54 40.64 -22.20
N ASN A 62 21.75 40.18 -21.85
CA ASN A 62 22.75 40.98 -21.14
C ASN A 62 23.30 42.10 -22.04
N ALA A 63 23.53 41.81 -23.33
CA ALA A 63 23.91 42.82 -24.31
C ALA A 63 22.81 43.89 -24.54
N LEU A 64 21.54 43.55 -24.28
CA LEU A 64 20.41 44.47 -24.30
C LEU A 64 20.28 45.31 -23.01
N GLN A 65 21.17 45.12 -22.03
CA GLN A 65 21.25 45.87 -20.75
C GLN A 65 19.94 45.91 -19.92
N ILE A 66 19.07 44.90 -20.04
CA ILE A 66 17.84 44.81 -19.22
C ILE A 66 18.15 44.02 -17.93
N GLU A 67 19.08 44.52 -17.11
CA GLU A 67 19.58 43.83 -15.91
C GLU A 67 18.48 43.56 -14.88
N ALA A 68 17.49 44.46 -14.73
CA ALA A 68 16.41 44.34 -13.75
C ALA A 68 15.48 43.13 -13.97
N ILE A 69 15.35 42.63 -15.20
CA ILE A 69 14.51 41.46 -15.54
C ILE A 69 15.37 40.19 -15.69
N SER A 70 16.64 40.36 -16.03
CA SER A 70 17.55 39.26 -16.30
C SER A 70 17.94 38.49 -15.03
N VAL A 71 18.08 39.17 -13.88
CA VAL A 71 18.54 38.53 -12.63
C VAL A 71 17.56 37.46 -12.12
N PRO A 72 16.24 37.70 -11.95
CA PRO A 72 15.30 36.65 -11.55
C PRO A 72 15.24 35.50 -12.56
N ALA A 73 15.35 35.79 -13.86
CA ALA A 73 15.33 34.77 -14.91
C ALA A 73 16.58 33.87 -14.87
N ILE A 74 17.76 34.43 -14.59
CA ILE A 74 19.02 33.68 -14.41
C ILE A 74 18.95 32.80 -13.16
N ASN A 75 18.34 33.30 -12.07
CA ASN A 75 18.15 32.49 -10.86
C ASN A 75 17.24 31.28 -11.12
N MET A 76 16.10 31.49 -11.80
CA MET A 76 15.21 30.38 -12.20
C MET A 76 15.92 29.38 -13.12
N LEU A 77 16.79 29.87 -14.02
CA LEU A 77 17.58 28.98 -14.84
C LEU A 77 18.57 28.16 -14.00
N ASN A 78 19.31 28.79 -13.10
CA ASN A 78 20.26 28.12 -12.24
C ASN A 78 19.56 27.06 -11.39
N ASP A 79 18.35 27.36 -10.89
CA ASP A 79 17.51 26.40 -10.18
C ASP A 79 17.16 25.21 -11.09
N VAL A 80 16.68 25.44 -12.31
CA VAL A 80 16.37 24.38 -13.30
C VAL A 80 17.60 23.54 -13.66
N LEU A 81 18.76 24.17 -13.85
CA LEU A 81 20.02 23.46 -14.15
C LEU A 81 20.50 22.65 -12.95
N SER A 82 20.31 23.14 -11.72
CA SER A 82 20.68 22.43 -10.48
C SER A 82 19.78 21.22 -10.20
N ILE A 83 18.54 21.24 -10.71
CA ILE A 83 17.60 20.11 -10.62
C ILE A 83 18.04 18.96 -11.55
N LEU A 84 18.71 19.25 -12.67
CA LEU A 84 19.07 18.21 -13.65
C LEU A 84 19.98 17.11 -13.05
N PRO A 85 21.06 17.42 -12.31
CA PRO A 85 21.85 16.42 -11.58
C PRO A 85 21.06 15.70 -10.48
N ARG A 86 20.15 16.40 -9.79
CA ARG A 86 19.33 15.84 -8.70
C ARG A 86 18.35 14.81 -9.24
N ILE A 87 17.67 15.10 -10.35
CA ILE A 87 16.77 14.15 -11.03
C ILE A 87 17.54 12.89 -11.42
N PHE A 88 18.73 13.04 -11.99
CA PHE A 88 19.55 11.88 -12.36
C PHE A 88 19.92 11.05 -11.12
N SER A 89 20.36 11.70 -10.04
CA SER A 89 20.73 11.04 -8.78
C SER A 89 19.54 10.30 -8.17
N ALA A 90 18.38 10.93 -8.11
CA ALA A 90 17.13 10.34 -7.62
C ALA A 90 16.68 9.14 -8.48
N ALA A 91 16.78 9.26 -9.80
CA ALA A 91 16.47 8.17 -10.72
C ALA A 91 17.39 6.95 -10.51
N VAL A 92 18.69 7.18 -10.32
CA VAL A 92 19.66 6.12 -10.01
C VAL A 92 19.27 5.41 -8.70
N ILE A 93 18.93 6.15 -7.65
CA ILE A 93 18.51 5.55 -6.38
C ILE A 93 17.24 4.73 -6.54
N LEU A 94 16.22 5.23 -7.26
CA LEU A 94 14.99 4.47 -7.50
C LEU A 94 15.24 3.17 -8.25
N VAL A 95 16.11 3.18 -9.27
CA VAL A 95 16.47 1.98 -10.02
C VAL A 95 17.18 0.97 -9.11
N LEU A 96 18.17 1.42 -8.33
CA LEU A 96 18.90 0.55 -7.41
C LEU A 96 17.96 -0.04 -6.35
N ALA A 97 17.06 0.77 -5.80
CA ALA A 97 16.10 0.34 -4.81
C ALA A 97 15.06 -0.63 -5.38
N TYR A 98 14.60 -0.44 -6.62
CA TYR A 98 13.70 -1.37 -7.28
C TYR A 98 14.36 -2.75 -7.47
N VAL A 99 15.62 -2.76 -7.93
CA VAL A 99 16.38 -3.98 -8.12
C VAL A 99 16.59 -4.69 -6.78
N ALA A 100 17.08 -3.99 -5.75
CA ALA A 100 17.26 -4.55 -4.41
C ALA A 100 15.93 -5.01 -3.79
N GLY A 101 14.89 -4.20 -3.89
CA GLY A 101 13.55 -4.46 -3.36
C GLY A 101 12.91 -5.69 -3.99
N LYS A 102 13.11 -5.92 -5.29
CA LYS A 102 12.67 -7.16 -5.95
C LYS A 102 13.35 -8.40 -5.36
N TYR A 103 14.67 -8.38 -5.18
CA TYR A 103 15.38 -9.50 -4.56
C TYR A 103 14.92 -9.75 -3.12
N ILE A 104 14.73 -8.68 -2.34
CA ILE A 104 14.23 -8.80 -0.95
C ILE A 104 12.80 -9.34 -0.94
N SER A 105 11.93 -8.87 -1.82
CA SER A 105 10.55 -9.33 -1.94
C SER A 105 10.48 -10.83 -2.27
N GLU A 106 11.25 -11.28 -3.24
CA GLU A 106 11.36 -12.70 -3.62
C GLU A 106 11.90 -13.54 -2.46
N LEU A 107 12.94 -13.06 -1.77
CA LEU A 107 13.48 -13.72 -0.59
C LEU A 107 12.43 -13.87 0.51
N VAL A 108 11.69 -12.80 0.82
CA VAL A 108 10.62 -12.83 1.83
C VAL A 108 9.52 -13.80 1.41
N THR A 109 9.05 -13.76 0.16
CA THR A 109 8.04 -14.70 -0.35
C THR A 109 8.53 -16.15 -0.23
N ASN A 110 9.75 -16.44 -0.68
CA ASN A 110 10.31 -17.80 -0.62
C ASN A 110 10.41 -18.31 0.82
N ILE A 111 10.86 -17.47 1.76
CA ILE A 111 10.93 -17.82 3.18
C ILE A 111 9.52 -18.07 3.74
N LEU A 112 8.56 -17.20 3.44
CA LEU A 112 7.18 -17.34 3.93
C LEU A 112 6.50 -18.59 3.36
N THR A 113 6.66 -18.86 2.08
CA THR A 113 6.19 -20.09 1.43
C THR A 113 6.86 -21.32 2.05
N SER A 114 8.18 -21.28 2.29
CA SER A 114 8.92 -22.38 2.91
C SER A 114 8.46 -22.72 4.33
N ILE A 115 7.98 -21.74 5.10
CA ILE A 115 7.42 -21.95 6.45
C ILE A 115 5.95 -22.41 6.38
N GLY A 116 5.34 -22.39 5.20
CA GLY A 116 3.94 -22.80 4.99
C GLY A 116 2.93 -21.68 5.26
N PHE A 117 3.34 -20.41 5.17
CA PHE A 117 2.46 -19.26 5.38
C PHE A 117 1.28 -19.20 4.39
N ASP A 118 1.36 -19.92 3.28
CA ASP A 118 0.25 -20.02 2.30
C ASP A 118 -1.02 -20.64 2.89
N ASN A 119 -0.89 -21.39 3.98
CA ASN A 119 -2.00 -22.01 4.69
C ASN A 119 -2.53 -21.14 5.86
N VAL A 120 -2.04 -19.90 6.03
CA VAL A 120 -2.44 -19.02 7.14
C VAL A 120 -3.96 -18.79 7.18
N PHE A 121 -4.62 -18.75 6.02
CA PHE A 121 -6.08 -18.61 5.94
C PHE A 121 -6.84 -19.84 6.47
N GLU A 122 -6.32 -21.04 6.24
CA GLU A 122 -6.91 -22.29 6.77
C GLU A 122 -6.77 -22.34 8.29
N TRP A 123 -5.62 -21.93 8.82
CA TRP A 123 -5.42 -21.81 10.26
C TRP A 123 -6.34 -20.76 10.90
N LEU A 124 -6.62 -19.66 10.17
CA LEU A 124 -7.56 -18.63 10.57
C LEU A 124 -9.03 -19.05 10.41
N GLY A 125 -9.29 -20.26 9.89
CA GLY A 125 -10.64 -20.78 9.68
C GLY A 125 -11.40 -20.08 8.56
N LEU A 126 -10.70 -19.45 7.62
CA LEU A 126 -11.29 -18.81 6.44
C LEU A 126 -11.31 -19.81 5.27
N PRO A 127 -12.44 -19.97 4.54
CA PRO A 127 -12.50 -20.84 3.37
C PRO A 127 -11.53 -20.38 2.28
N ASN A 128 -10.64 -21.25 1.80
CA ASN A 128 -9.73 -20.93 0.71
C ASN A 128 -10.52 -20.61 -0.58
N PRO A 129 -10.36 -19.41 -1.17
CA PRO A 129 -11.09 -19.01 -2.39
C PRO A 129 -10.87 -19.95 -3.58
N ARG A 130 -9.74 -20.67 -3.61
CA ARG A 130 -9.38 -21.61 -4.69
C ARG A 130 -10.25 -22.86 -4.76
N ARG A 131 -10.81 -23.35 -3.65
CA ARG A 131 -11.61 -24.59 -3.64
C ARG A 131 -12.99 -24.42 -4.29
N SER A 132 -13.45 -23.18 -4.49
CA SER A 132 -14.74 -22.87 -5.12
C SER A 132 -14.67 -22.76 -6.65
N ALA A 133 -13.47 -22.72 -7.23
CA ALA A 133 -13.30 -22.79 -8.68
C ALA A 133 -13.33 -24.25 -9.16
N THR A 134 -14.42 -24.96 -8.89
CA THR A 134 -14.84 -25.98 -9.86
C THR A 134 -15.06 -25.19 -11.15
N PRO A 135 -14.38 -25.50 -12.27
CA PRO A 135 -14.69 -24.86 -13.53
C PRO A 135 -16.21 -24.95 -13.72
N PRO A 136 -16.95 -23.82 -13.80
CA PRO A 136 -18.34 -23.90 -14.22
C PRO A 136 -18.30 -24.66 -15.54
N GLY A 137 -19.05 -25.77 -15.57
CA GLY A 137 -18.74 -26.91 -16.40
C GLY A 137 -18.27 -26.54 -17.80
N ALA A 138 -17.43 -27.39 -18.37
CA ALA A 138 -17.33 -27.49 -19.82
C ALA A 138 -18.73 -27.80 -20.39
N GLN A 139 -19.61 -26.81 -20.44
CA GLN A 139 -20.72 -26.76 -21.35
C GLN A 139 -20.04 -26.47 -22.69
N THR A 140 -19.67 -27.55 -23.35
CA THR A 140 -19.46 -27.54 -24.80
C THR A 140 -20.77 -27.06 -25.42
N ILE A 141 -20.92 -25.76 -25.60
CA ILE A 141 -21.87 -25.20 -26.54
C ILE A 141 -21.38 -25.70 -27.90
N ARG A 142 -22.02 -26.75 -28.42
CA ARG A 142 -21.84 -27.16 -29.81
C ARG A 142 -22.44 -26.07 -30.67
N THR A 143 -21.65 -25.09 -31.06
CA THR A 143 -22.01 -24.20 -32.16
C THR A 143 -21.90 -25.00 -33.45
N GLU A 144 -23.00 -25.15 -34.20
CA GLU A 144 -23.06 -25.87 -35.49
C GLU A 144 -22.25 -25.21 -36.63
N SER A 145 -21.31 -24.32 -36.32
CA SER A 145 -20.43 -23.67 -37.28
C SER A 145 -19.00 -23.59 -36.73
N GLY A 146 -18.29 -24.72 -36.79
CA GLY A 146 -16.87 -24.87 -37.18
C GLY A 146 -15.75 -24.01 -36.58
N GLN A 147 -15.98 -23.08 -35.66
CA GLN A 147 -14.91 -22.27 -35.08
C GLN A 147 -15.22 -21.88 -33.64
N PRO A 148 -14.51 -22.46 -32.65
CA PRO A 148 -14.64 -22.05 -31.26
C PRO A 148 -13.98 -20.68 -31.11
N THR A 149 -14.77 -19.61 -31.16
CA THR A 149 -14.36 -18.31 -30.61
C THR A 149 -14.31 -18.45 -29.10
N ILE A 150 -13.13 -18.80 -28.57
CA ILE A 150 -12.81 -18.66 -27.16
C ILE A 150 -12.92 -17.18 -26.80
N LEU A 151 -13.99 -16.81 -26.11
CA LEU A 151 -14.05 -15.56 -25.35
C LEU A 151 -13.09 -15.73 -24.17
N GLN A 152 -11.81 -15.51 -24.43
CA GLN A 152 -10.75 -15.51 -23.45
C GLN A 152 -11.00 -14.32 -22.50
N SER A 153 -11.72 -14.56 -21.41
CA SER A 153 -11.78 -13.65 -20.28
C SER A 153 -10.42 -13.69 -19.54
N ASP A 154 -9.41 -13.07 -20.14
CA ASP A 154 -8.01 -12.98 -19.66
C ASP A 154 -7.84 -12.13 -18.38
N THR A 155 -8.92 -11.88 -17.63
CA THR A 155 -8.89 -11.23 -16.32
C THR A 155 -9.40 -12.15 -15.21
N ALA A 156 -9.15 -13.46 -15.34
CA ALA A 156 -9.14 -14.33 -14.17
C ALA A 156 -8.02 -13.84 -13.24
N PHE A 157 -8.36 -12.99 -12.27
CA PHE A 157 -7.50 -12.61 -11.16
C PHE A 157 -6.94 -13.91 -10.56
N SER A 158 -5.72 -14.30 -10.94
CA SER A 158 -5.04 -15.42 -10.29
C SER A 158 -4.94 -15.06 -8.81
N PRO A 159 -5.64 -15.77 -7.90
CA PRO A 159 -5.66 -15.41 -6.50
C PRO A 159 -4.23 -15.60 -5.98
N LYS A 160 -3.51 -14.49 -5.82
CA LYS A 160 -2.12 -14.46 -5.33
C LYS A 160 -2.05 -15.15 -3.97
N ASN A 161 -0.97 -15.91 -3.75
CA ASN A 161 -0.74 -16.57 -2.47
C ASN A 161 -0.56 -15.52 -1.34
N PRO A 162 -0.87 -15.83 -0.07
CA PRO A 162 -0.61 -14.94 1.06
C PRO A 162 0.88 -14.54 1.17
N SER A 163 1.79 -15.47 0.89
CA SER A 163 3.24 -15.23 0.85
C SER A 163 3.65 -14.23 -0.24
N GLU A 164 3.06 -14.33 -1.43
CA GLU A 164 3.26 -13.39 -2.53
C GLU A 164 2.68 -12.01 -2.20
N LEU A 165 1.56 -11.96 -1.48
CA LEU A 165 0.97 -10.70 -1.02
C LEU A 165 1.90 -9.99 -0.03
N VAL A 166 2.47 -10.71 0.94
CA VAL A 166 3.46 -10.15 1.87
C VAL A 166 4.72 -9.70 1.12
N GLY A 167 5.22 -10.50 0.17
CA GLY A 167 6.32 -10.10 -0.71
C GLY A 167 6.03 -8.81 -1.46
N LEU A 168 4.84 -8.67 -2.04
CA LEU A 168 4.41 -7.45 -2.72
C LEU A 168 4.34 -6.25 -1.76
N ILE A 169 3.81 -6.44 -0.54
CA ILE A 169 3.77 -5.39 0.50
C ILE A 169 5.19 -4.94 0.85
N VAL A 170 6.13 -5.87 1.00
CA VAL A 170 7.55 -5.56 1.25
C VAL A 170 8.15 -4.79 0.09
N LEU A 171 7.90 -5.18 -1.16
CA LEU A 171 8.35 -4.44 -2.33
C LEU A 171 7.81 -3.00 -2.33
N VAL A 172 6.51 -2.84 -2.09
CA VAL A 172 5.86 -1.52 -2.03
C VAL A 172 6.44 -0.69 -0.89
N ALA A 173 6.68 -1.28 0.29
CA ALA A 173 7.29 -0.58 1.42
C ALA A 173 8.71 -0.10 1.11
N ILE A 174 9.55 -0.95 0.52
CA ILE A 174 10.91 -0.59 0.08
C ILE A 174 10.84 0.52 -0.96
N MET A 175 9.93 0.42 -1.94
CA MET A 175 9.74 1.45 -2.96
C MET A 175 9.25 2.77 -2.39
N LEU A 176 8.38 2.77 -1.39
CA LEU A 176 7.96 4.01 -0.71
C LEU A 176 9.13 4.68 0.01
N VAL A 177 9.95 3.91 0.74
CA VAL A 177 11.16 4.44 1.40
C VAL A 177 12.16 4.97 0.38
N ALA A 178 12.34 4.26 -0.74
CA ALA A 178 13.19 4.71 -1.83
C ALA A 178 12.67 5.99 -2.50
N THR A 179 11.34 6.12 -2.61
CA THR A 179 10.70 7.33 -3.13
C THR A 179 10.96 8.51 -2.20
N LEU A 180 10.92 8.30 -0.88
CA LEU A 180 11.30 9.34 0.08
C LEU A 180 12.75 9.79 -0.12
N ALA A 181 13.69 8.85 -0.22
CA ALA A 181 15.11 9.18 -0.46
C ALA A 181 15.31 9.91 -1.81
N ALA A 182 14.59 9.50 -2.85
CA ALA A 182 14.64 10.14 -4.15
C ALA A 182 14.09 11.58 -4.10
N VAL A 183 12.96 11.79 -3.43
CA VAL A 183 12.32 13.10 -3.26
C VAL A 183 13.17 14.03 -2.38
N ASP A 184 13.83 13.50 -1.35
CA ASP A 184 14.77 14.24 -0.52
C ASP A 184 15.95 14.79 -1.34
N ILE A 185 16.50 14.00 -2.26
CA ILE A 185 17.55 14.44 -3.20
C ILE A 185 17.08 15.57 -4.12
N LEU A 186 15.82 15.54 -4.54
CA LEU A 186 15.22 16.62 -5.31
C LEU A 186 15.19 17.94 -4.51
N ALA A 187 15.27 17.88 -3.18
CA ALA A 187 15.21 19.00 -2.23
C ALA A 187 13.97 19.87 -2.39
N ILE A 188 12.83 19.22 -2.66
CA ILE A 188 11.52 19.87 -2.68
C ILE A 188 10.85 19.56 -1.34
N GLU A 189 11.04 20.44 -0.35
CA GLU A 189 10.58 20.23 1.03
C GLU A 189 9.09 19.87 1.12
N ALA A 190 8.23 20.54 0.34
CA ALA A 190 6.81 20.25 0.27
C ALA A 190 6.52 18.82 -0.24
N LEU A 191 7.29 18.33 -1.22
CA LEU A 191 7.10 16.99 -1.75
C LEU A 191 7.60 15.94 -0.75
N THR A 192 8.70 16.20 -0.05
CA THR A 192 9.23 15.34 1.01
C THR A 192 8.19 15.19 2.13
N ALA A 193 7.64 16.29 2.63
CA ALA A 193 6.62 16.28 3.68
C ALA A 193 5.36 15.50 3.28
N LEU A 194 4.94 15.59 2.00
CA LEU A 194 3.81 14.82 1.49
C LEU A 194 4.11 13.31 1.45
N VAL A 195 5.30 12.92 0.97
CA VAL A 195 5.70 11.50 0.91
C VAL A 195 5.88 10.92 2.30
N GLU A 196 6.47 11.67 3.24
CA GLU A 196 6.57 11.28 4.65
C GLU A 196 5.19 11.06 5.27
N GLY A 197 4.25 11.98 5.03
CA GLY A 197 2.86 11.83 5.48
C GLY A 197 2.22 10.54 4.97
N ILE A 198 2.42 10.22 3.68
CA ILE A 198 1.93 8.97 3.07
C ILE A 198 2.59 7.75 3.72
N ILE A 199 3.89 7.78 3.99
CA ILE A 199 4.62 6.68 4.64
C ILE A 199 4.11 6.44 6.06
N VAL A 200 3.87 7.50 6.84
CA VAL A 200 3.30 7.38 8.18
C VAL A 200 1.91 6.75 8.13
N ILE A 201 1.07 7.17 7.19
CA ILE A 201 -0.27 6.59 6.99
C ILE A 201 -0.16 5.12 6.58
N ALA A 202 0.73 4.78 5.65
CA ALA A 202 0.99 3.40 5.25
C ALA A 202 1.45 2.52 6.42
N GLY A 203 2.33 3.04 7.28
CA GLY A 203 2.76 2.36 8.51
C GLY A 203 1.64 2.15 9.52
N LYS A 204 0.75 3.13 9.69
CA LYS A 204 -0.47 2.99 10.50
C LYS A 204 -1.42 1.94 9.94
N ILE A 205 -1.63 1.93 8.62
CA ILE A 205 -2.42 0.89 7.94
C ILE A 205 -1.82 -0.50 8.19
N LEU A 206 -0.51 -0.64 7.98
CA LEU A 206 0.19 -1.91 8.17
C LEU A 206 0.10 -2.40 9.61
N SER A 207 0.35 -1.53 10.59
CA SER A 207 0.22 -1.88 12.01
C SER A 207 -1.22 -2.26 12.39
N GLY A 208 -2.23 -1.57 11.86
CA GLY A 208 -3.63 -1.94 12.03
C GLY A 208 -3.97 -3.32 11.45
N VAL A 209 -3.45 -3.64 10.27
CA VAL A 209 -3.60 -4.98 9.66
C VAL A 209 -2.94 -6.06 10.52
N ILE A 210 -1.74 -5.80 11.06
CA ILE A 210 -1.05 -6.73 11.96
C ILE A 210 -1.86 -6.95 13.24
N VAL A 211 -2.33 -5.88 13.89
CA VAL A 211 -3.17 -5.95 15.10
C VAL A 211 -4.44 -6.75 14.81
N PHE A 212 -5.08 -6.50 13.67
CA PHE A 212 -6.28 -7.23 13.24
C PHE A 212 -5.99 -8.73 13.05
N ALA A 213 -4.91 -9.07 12.34
CA ALA A 213 -4.53 -10.45 12.07
C ALA A 213 -4.25 -11.23 13.38
N VAL A 214 -3.47 -10.63 14.29
CA VAL A 214 -3.18 -11.21 15.61
C VAL A 214 -4.46 -11.36 16.44
N GLY A 215 -5.35 -10.37 16.41
CA GLY A 215 -6.61 -10.44 17.14
C GLY A 215 -7.58 -11.49 16.58
N LEU A 216 -7.63 -11.68 15.26
CA LEU A 216 -8.39 -12.79 14.65
C LEU A 216 -7.84 -14.15 15.08
N PHE A 217 -6.53 -14.29 15.23
CA PHE A 217 -5.92 -15.49 15.78
C PHE A 217 -6.43 -15.77 17.20
N PHE A 218 -6.42 -14.76 18.09
CA PHE A 218 -6.95 -14.92 19.45
C PHE A 218 -8.45 -15.24 19.48
N ALA A 219 -9.26 -14.63 18.61
CA ALA A 219 -10.69 -14.91 18.52
C ALA A 219 -10.96 -16.39 18.19
N ASN A 220 -10.18 -16.94 17.26
CA ASN A 220 -10.30 -18.34 16.86
C ASN A 220 -9.73 -19.29 17.93
N LEU A 221 -8.65 -18.91 18.62
CA LEU A 221 -8.13 -19.68 19.75
C LEU A 221 -9.16 -19.79 20.87
N ALA A 222 -9.78 -18.68 21.24
CA ALA A 222 -10.85 -18.65 22.23
C ALA A 222 -12.03 -19.56 21.82
N PHE A 223 -12.45 -19.47 20.55
CA PHE A 223 -13.51 -20.34 20.03
C PHE A 223 -13.16 -21.83 20.17
N ARG A 224 -11.95 -22.23 19.78
CA ARG A 224 -11.51 -23.63 19.84
C ARG A 224 -11.41 -24.15 21.27
N MET A 225 -10.85 -23.35 22.18
CA MET A 225 -10.75 -23.71 23.58
C MET A 225 -12.13 -23.91 24.22
N ILE A 226 -13.05 -22.97 23.99
CA ILE A 226 -14.38 -23.01 24.61
C ILE A 226 -15.26 -24.09 23.99
N SER A 227 -15.20 -24.29 22.68
CA SER A 227 -16.07 -25.26 21.98
C SER A 227 -15.71 -26.73 22.23
N SER A 228 -14.58 -27.01 22.87
CA SER A 228 -14.08 -28.36 23.11
C SER A 228 -14.79 -29.11 24.24
N THR A 229 -15.50 -28.42 25.13
CA THR A 229 -15.97 -29.00 26.41
C THR A 229 -17.39 -29.59 26.37
N SER A 230 -18.37 -28.97 25.68
CA SER A 230 -19.76 -29.45 25.70
C SER A 230 -20.61 -28.97 24.52
N ARG A 231 -21.80 -29.56 24.26
CA ARG A 231 -22.69 -29.08 23.19
C ARG A 231 -23.21 -27.65 23.44
N GLN A 232 -23.48 -27.29 24.70
CA GLN A 232 -23.87 -25.94 25.14
C GLN A 232 -22.73 -24.92 24.93
N SER A 233 -21.48 -25.37 25.01
CA SER A 233 -20.29 -24.51 24.88
C SER A 233 -20.12 -23.86 23.51
N ARG A 234 -20.79 -24.36 22.46
CA ARG A 234 -20.70 -23.75 21.11
C ARG A 234 -21.30 -22.35 21.06
N ILE A 235 -22.42 -22.13 21.76
CA ILE A 235 -23.07 -20.81 21.80
C ILE A 235 -22.17 -19.81 22.54
N VAL A 236 -21.58 -20.25 23.66
CA VAL A 236 -20.64 -19.45 24.46
C VAL A 236 -19.35 -19.17 23.67
N ALA A 237 -18.81 -20.18 22.98
CA ALA A 237 -17.63 -20.04 22.13
C ALA A 237 -17.87 -19.03 21.01
N GLN A 238 -19.02 -19.10 20.35
CA GLN A 238 -19.38 -18.19 19.27
C GLN A 238 -19.59 -16.77 19.80
N ALA A 239 -20.27 -16.60 20.94
CA ALA A 239 -20.40 -15.31 21.60
C ALA A 239 -19.03 -14.70 21.95
N ALA A 240 -18.12 -15.49 22.53
CA ALA A 240 -16.76 -15.05 22.85
C ALA A 240 -15.97 -14.64 21.59
N ARG A 241 -16.04 -15.43 20.52
CA ARG A 241 -15.40 -15.11 19.24
C ARG A 241 -15.90 -13.79 18.68
N ILE A 242 -17.21 -13.58 18.65
CA ILE A 242 -17.84 -12.35 18.13
C ILE A 242 -17.43 -11.14 18.97
N ALA A 243 -17.39 -11.30 20.29
CA ALA A 243 -16.93 -10.24 21.21
C ALA A 243 -15.48 -9.85 20.92
N ILE A 244 -14.57 -10.82 20.77
CA ILE A 244 -13.16 -10.57 20.47
C ILE A 244 -13.01 -9.94 19.08
N ILE A 245 -13.68 -10.43 18.04
CA ILE A 245 -13.60 -9.85 16.69
C ILE A 245 -14.06 -8.40 16.70
N THR A 246 -15.18 -8.10 17.36
CA THR A 246 -15.71 -6.75 17.48
C THR A 246 -14.68 -5.82 18.15
N LEU A 247 -14.06 -6.25 19.26
CA LEU A 247 -13.03 -5.50 19.97
C LEU A 247 -11.74 -5.30 19.15
N VAL A 248 -11.26 -6.36 18.52
CA VAL A 248 -10.07 -6.35 17.66
C VAL A 248 -10.28 -5.44 16.45
N SER A 249 -11.48 -5.44 15.86
CA SER A 249 -11.81 -4.55 14.74
C SER A 249 -11.72 -3.10 15.16
N ALA A 250 -12.23 -2.75 16.34
CA ALA A 250 -12.11 -1.41 16.91
C ALA A 250 -10.65 -1.00 17.10
N MET A 251 -9.86 -1.87 17.73
CA MET A 251 -8.44 -1.63 18.00
C MET A 251 -7.62 -1.47 16.72
N ALA A 252 -7.93 -2.27 15.69
CA ALA A 252 -7.32 -2.15 14.37
C ALA A 252 -7.67 -0.80 13.71
N LEU A 253 -8.95 -0.41 13.70
CA LEU A 253 -9.37 0.89 13.16
C LEU A 253 -8.71 2.07 13.90
N GLN A 254 -8.61 1.97 15.23
CA GLN A 254 -7.91 2.94 16.06
C GLN A 254 -6.42 3.03 15.68
N GLN A 255 -5.75 1.90 15.45
CA GLN A 255 -4.34 1.85 15.07
C GLN A 255 -4.07 2.46 13.68
N ILE A 256 -5.00 2.28 12.73
CA ILE A 256 -4.93 2.93 11.41
C ILE A 256 -5.03 4.47 11.56
N GLY A 257 -5.62 4.95 12.65
CA GLY A 257 -5.81 6.38 12.92
C GLY A 257 -7.04 6.97 12.21
N VAL A 258 -7.92 6.12 11.67
CA VAL A 258 -9.18 6.57 11.05
C VAL A 258 -10.13 6.97 12.16
N ALA A 259 -10.31 8.28 12.34
CA ALA A 259 -11.26 8.86 13.29
C ALA A 259 -11.19 8.20 14.68
N SER A 260 -9.98 8.08 15.24
CA SER A 260 -9.73 7.42 16.53
C SER A 260 -10.67 7.90 17.64
N ASN A 261 -11.00 9.19 17.65
CA ASN A 261 -11.94 9.76 18.62
C ASN A 261 -13.37 9.23 18.42
N ILE A 262 -13.84 9.09 17.17
CA ILE A 262 -15.16 8.54 16.88
C ILE A 262 -15.21 7.07 17.29
N VAL A 263 -14.18 6.28 16.94
CA VAL A 263 -14.10 4.86 17.33
C VAL A 263 -14.08 4.72 18.85
N ASN A 264 -13.23 5.48 19.54
CA ASN A 264 -13.12 5.45 21.00
C ASN A 264 -14.43 5.83 21.69
N LEU A 265 -15.11 6.89 21.21
CA LEU A 265 -16.40 7.31 21.75
C LEU A 265 -17.49 6.28 21.48
N ALA A 266 -17.60 5.78 20.24
CA ALA A 266 -18.60 4.80 19.87
C ALA A 266 -18.44 3.49 20.67
N PHE A 267 -17.21 2.99 20.80
CA PHE A 267 -16.95 1.81 21.61
C PHE A 267 -17.10 2.06 23.10
N GLY A 268 -16.63 3.20 23.61
CA GLY A 268 -16.81 3.58 25.01
C GLY A 268 -18.30 3.65 25.38
N LEU A 269 -19.12 4.24 24.52
CA LEU A 269 -20.57 4.31 24.69
C LEU A 269 -21.25 2.94 24.53
N LEU A 270 -20.86 2.13 23.53
CA LEU A 270 -21.41 0.79 23.36
C LEU A 270 -21.09 -0.11 24.55
N LEU A 271 -19.82 -0.18 24.96
CA LEU A 271 -19.42 -0.99 26.10
C LEU A 271 -20.00 -0.44 27.40
N GLY A 272 -20.09 0.89 27.54
CA GLY A 272 -20.81 1.53 28.64
C GLY A 272 -22.28 1.10 28.70
N ALA A 273 -22.99 1.12 27.58
CA ALA A 273 -24.38 0.69 27.48
C ALA A 273 -24.55 -0.80 27.80
N VAL A 274 -23.66 -1.66 27.28
CA VAL A 274 -23.66 -3.10 27.59
C VAL A 274 -23.37 -3.34 29.07
N ALA A 275 -22.40 -2.64 29.65
CA ALA A 275 -22.07 -2.74 31.07
C ALA A 275 -23.26 -2.35 31.95
N VAL A 276 -23.95 -1.24 31.62
CA VAL A 276 -25.17 -0.82 32.32
C VAL A 276 -26.29 -1.85 32.15
N ALA A 277 -26.51 -2.37 30.95
CA ALA A 277 -27.54 -3.39 30.70
C ALA A 277 -27.28 -4.67 31.50
N VAL A 278 -26.03 -5.15 31.55
CA VAL A 278 -25.64 -6.32 32.35
C VAL A 278 -25.81 -6.04 33.83
N ALA A 279 -25.35 -4.89 34.32
CA ALA A 279 -25.49 -4.49 35.72
C ALA A 279 -26.97 -4.44 36.15
N LEU A 280 -27.85 -3.90 35.32
CA LEU A 280 -29.29 -3.86 35.58
C LEU A 280 -29.93 -5.25 35.51
N ALA A 281 -29.58 -6.07 34.53
CA ALA A 281 -30.10 -7.42 34.37
C ALA A 281 -29.75 -8.32 35.58
N PHE A 282 -28.50 -8.27 36.03
CA PHE A 282 -28.06 -9.01 37.22
C PHE A 282 -28.61 -8.39 38.51
N GLY A 283 -28.57 -7.07 38.64
CA GLY A 283 -29.03 -6.37 39.84
C GLY A 283 -30.52 -6.60 40.11
N LEU A 284 -31.36 -6.53 39.08
CA LEU A 284 -32.79 -6.81 39.21
C LEU A 284 -33.08 -8.32 39.29
N GLY A 285 -32.35 -9.15 38.52
CA GLY A 285 -32.58 -10.60 38.47
C GLY A 285 -32.10 -11.40 39.68
N SER A 286 -31.15 -10.88 40.46
CA SER A 286 -30.61 -11.55 41.67
C SER A 286 -31.20 -11.06 42.98
N ARG A 287 -32.10 -10.06 42.95
CA ARG A 287 -32.67 -9.43 44.13
C ARG A 287 -33.28 -10.43 45.10
N ASP A 288 -34.06 -11.37 44.60
CA ASP A 288 -34.79 -12.34 45.43
C ASP A 288 -33.83 -13.33 46.09
N ILE A 289 -32.83 -13.82 45.33
CA ILE A 289 -31.78 -14.73 45.83
C ILE A 289 -30.96 -14.05 46.93
N ALA A 290 -30.59 -12.78 46.73
CA ALA A 290 -29.85 -12.01 47.73
C ALA A 290 -30.67 -11.77 49.00
N ALA A 291 -31.99 -11.53 48.86
CA ALA A 291 -32.88 -11.36 50.00
C ALA A 291 -33.05 -12.65 50.81
N GLU A 292 -33.12 -13.81 50.15
CA GLU A 292 -33.18 -15.12 50.81
C GLU A 292 -31.89 -15.45 51.56
N GLN A 293 -30.73 -15.28 50.94
CA GLN A 293 -29.43 -15.52 51.59
C GLN A 293 -29.21 -14.61 52.80
N LEU A 294 -29.62 -13.35 52.73
CA LEU A 294 -29.53 -12.42 53.87
C LEU A 294 -30.42 -12.85 55.04
N ARG A 295 -31.61 -13.42 54.74
CA ARG A 295 -32.53 -13.94 55.76
C ARG A 295 -31.98 -15.19 56.42
N GLU A 296 -31.45 -16.14 55.65
CA GLU A 296 -30.80 -17.34 56.19
C GLU A 296 -29.61 -16.99 57.10
N TRP A 297 -28.79 -16.02 56.67
CA TRP A 297 -27.66 -15.54 57.46
C TRP A 297 -28.13 -14.91 58.77
N LEU A 298 -29.15 -14.04 58.71
CA LEU A 298 -29.73 -13.42 59.90
C LEU A 298 -30.34 -14.44 60.88
N ASP A 299 -30.98 -15.49 60.35
CA ASP A 299 -31.56 -16.56 61.15
C ASP A 299 -30.48 -17.45 61.80
N SER A 300 -29.33 -17.63 61.14
CA SER A 300 -28.19 -18.34 61.74
C SER A 300 -27.62 -17.59 62.95
N PHE A 301 -27.48 -16.26 62.89
CA PHE A 301 -27.02 -15.43 64.01
C PHE A 301 -28.01 -15.34 65.17
N LYS A 302 -29.29 -15.62 64.94
CA LYS A 302 -30.32 -15.65 65.99
C LYS A 302 -30.42 -16.98 66.73
N ARG A 303 -29.82 -18.04 66.17
CA ARG A 303 -29.86 -19.39 66.73
C ARG A 303 -28.64 -19.74 67.58
N ASP A 304 -27.57 -18.96 67.48
CA ASP A 304 -26.42 -18.95 68.40
C ASP A 304 -26.59 -17.86 69.47
#